data_AF-A0A1V4M2W2-F1
#
_entry.id   AF-A0A1V4M2W2-F1
#
_cell.length_a   1.000
_cell.length_b   1.000
_cell.length_c   1.000
_cell.angle_alpha   90.00
_cell.angle_beta   90.00
_cell.angle_gamma   90.00
#
_symmetry.space_group_name_H-M   'P 1'
#
loop_
_entity.id
_entity.type
_entity.pdbx_description
1 polymer ?
#
loop_
_entity_poly.entity_id
_entity_poly.type
_entity_poly.pdbx_seq_one_letter_code
_entity_poly.pdbx_strand_id
1 'polypeptide(L)'
;MTTALNLKYRDLSWLGHAFDELSIISPFKLIQVEGFTESDRQALVTKGVVGENNQVLPGYHQILDTLAGADHFIETVFSRGPVKARRMHLGKDHERVSLSYSKDGVDLIHPANPRGMINFLQEYTGGSSLTGGDLSIELSPALMVLFGVISDLYRKAVFAAYAEEEIFNYRGFTSDELLDAALNVRNNSQSLAFHIKSLVPPGIAFDRDQILQALDSLLEQSLLKKEDHRYFPIDEALLFSGNFLVIESSLDVVVGQVHEGELFRSGFTVLQAGPLDLVLLEGSKESVTLQCLSAQSILSILGSVFENQPMIV
;
A
#
# COMPACT_ATOMS: atom_id res chain seq x y z
N MET A 1 10.25 28.82 -5.67
CA MET A 1 11.32 28.38 -4.74
C MET A 1 10.76 27.24 -3.92
N THR A 2 11.54 26.21 -3.63
CA THR A 2 11.08 25.12 -2.76
C THR A 2 11.32 25.51 -1.31
N THR A 3 10.27 25.47 -0.50
CA THR A 3 10.33 25.69 0.94
C THR A 3 10.30 24.34 1.65
N ALA A 4 11.26 24.11 2.55
CA ALA A 4 11.32 22.91 3.38
C ALA A 4 11.15 23.30 4.85
N LEU A 5 10.36 22.53 5.59
CA LEU A 5 10.08 22.80 7.00
C LEU A 5 10.05 21.48 7.78
N ASN A 6 10.94 21.36 8.76
CA ASN A 6 10.92 20.25 9.72
C ASN A 6 10.17 20.68 10.99
N LEU A 7 9.14 19.94 11.37
CA LEU A 7 8.32 20.17 12.56
C LEU A 7 8.34 18.94 13.46
N LYS A 8 8.44 19.13 14.77
CA LYS A 8 8.18 18.06 15.74
C LYS A 8 6.68 17.79 15.81
N TYR A 9 6.29 16.61 16.28
CA TYR A 9 4.87 16.28 16.42
C TYR A 9 4.08 17.24 17.32
N ARG A 10 4.69 17.71 18.42
CA ARG A 10 4.08 18.74 19.29
C ARG A 10 3.91 20.10 18.62
N ASP A 11 4.76 20.43 17.64
CA ASP A 11 4.65 21.69 16.90
C ASP A 11 3.37 21.68 16.07
N LEU A 12 3.00 20.52 15.49
CA LEU A 12 1.77 20.35 14.71
C LEU A 12 0.51 20.60 15.56
N SER A 13 0.47 20.04 16.77
CA SER A 13 -0.67 20.22 17.67
C SER A 13 -0.85 21.67 18.07
N TRP A 14 0.25 22.37 18.38
CA TRP A 14 0.19 23.80 18.75
C TRP A 14 -0.17 24.69 17.55
N LEU A 15 0.43 24.45 16.37
CA LEU A 15 0.15 25.22 15.15
C LEU A 15 -1.29 25.05 14.67
N GLY A 16 -1.94 23.94 14.99
CA GLY A 16 -3.36 23.71 14.69
C GLY A 16 -4.30 24.76 15.28
N HIS A 17 -3.95 25.35 16.43
CA HIS A 17 -4.76 26.40 17.07
C HIS A 17 -4.74 27.74 16.33
N ALA A 18 -3.85 27.92 15.35
CA ALA A 18 -3.79 29.13 14.54
C ALA A 18 -4.87 29.16 13.44
N PHE A 19 -5.63 28.08 13.25
CA PHE A 19 -6.63 27.92 12.19
C PHE A 19 -8.01 27.64 12.79
N ASP A 20 -9.02 28.37 12.33
CA ASP A 20 -10.38 28.26 12.86
C ASP A 20 -11.07 26.93 12.48
N GLU A 21 -10.76 26.43 11.28
CA GLU A 21 -11.32 25.19 10.75
C GLU A 21 -10.20 24.23 10.32
N LEU A 22 -10.29 22.99 10.79
CA LEU A 22 -9.38 21.91 10.43
C LEU A 22 -10.15 20.81 9.71
N SER A 23 -9.69 20.47 8.51
CA SER A 23 -10.26 19.37 7.74
C SER A 23 -10.07 18.04 8.49
N ILE A 24 -10.91 17.06 8.19
CA ILE A 24 -10.86 15.73 8.81
C ILE A 24 -9.56 14.97 8.52
N ILE A 25 -8.85 15.34 7.46
CA ILE A 25 -7.55 14.76 7.07
C ILE A 25 -6.35 15.63 7.46
N SER A 26 -6.60 16.77 8.12
CA SER A 26 -5.54 17.67 8.54
C SER A 26 -4.62 17.01 9.57
N PRO A 27 -3.29 17.04 9.39
CA PRO A 27 -2.36 16.53 10.39
C PRO A 27 -2.44 17.30 11.70
N PHE A 28 -2.87 18.56 11.68
CA PHE A 28 -3.11 19.35 12.89
C PHE A 28 -4.28 18.85 13.72
N LYS A 29 -5.22 18.13 13.10
CA LYS A 29 -6.35 17.48 13.78
C LYS A 29 -6.00 16.05 14.19
N LEU A 30 -5.37 15.30 13.30
CA LEU A 30 -5.07 13.88 13.49
C LEU A 30 -3.89 13.61 14.45
N ILE A 31 -2.95 14.55 14.58
CA ILE A 31 -1.77 14.41 15.45
C ILE A 31 -1.92 15.35 16.65
N GLN A 32 -2.36 14.80 17.77
CA GLN A 32 -2.49 15.50 19.05
C GLN A 32 -1.46 14.96 20.04
N VAL A 33 -0.40 15.73 20.27
CA VAL A 33 0.67 15.39 21.22
C VAL A 33 0.80 16.50 22.24
N GLU A 34 0.68 16.15 23.52
CA GLU A 34 0.83 17.09 24.63
C GLU A 34 2.29 17.49 24.87
N GLY A 35 2.51 18.51 25.71
CA GLY A 35 3.85 18.89 26.15
C GLY A 35 4.58 19.86 25.21
N PHE A 36 3.85 20.75 24.54
CA PHE A 36 4.44 21.90 23.88
C PHE A 36 4.98 22.89 24.93
N THR A 37 6.23 23.30 24.80
CA THR A 37 6.92 24.15 25.79
C THR A 37 7.34 25.50 25.20
N GLU A 38 7.72 26.45 26.06
CA GLU A 38 8.31 27.73 25.62
C GLU A 38 9.59 27.52 24.80
N SER A 39 10.37 26.47 25.08
CA SER A 39 11.53 26.12 24.27
C SER A 39 11.17 25.68 22.86
N ASP A 40 10.02 25.00 22.67
CA ASP A 40 9.54 24.63 21.34
C ASP A 40 8.99 25.86 20.60
N ARG A 41 8.30 26.76 21.30
CA ARG A 41 7.90 28.08 20.77
C ARG A 41 9.09 28.87 20.25
N GLN A 42 10.13 29.02 21.06
CA GLN A 42 11.34 29.73 20.65
C GLN A 42 12.03 29.07 19.44
N ALA A 43 11.96 27.75 19.32
CA ALA A 43 12.47 27.05 18.14
C ALA A 43 11.66 27.39 16.88
N LEU A 44 10.32 27.49 16.96
CA LEU A 44 9.48 27.93 15.84
C LEU A 44 9.73 29.39 15.46
N VAL A 45 9.93 30.28 16.43
CA VAL A 45 10.32 31.68 16.20
C VAL A 45 11.68 31.75 15.50
N THR A 46 12.66 30.99 15.99
CA THR A 46 14.02 30.93 15.41
C THR A 46 14.00 30.40 13.97
N LYS A 47 13.10 29.45 13.67
CA LYS A 47 12.87 28.93 12.30
C LYS A 47 12.11 29.92 11.40
N GLY A 48 11.61 31.03 11.95
CA GLY A 48 10.78 32.00 11.23
C GLY A 48 9.40 31.47 10.85
N VAL A 49 8.90 30.44 11.56
CA VAL A 49 7.55 29.88 11.32
C VAL A 49 6.50 30.77 11.96
N VAL A 50 6.76 31.27 13.17
CA VAL A 50 5.88 32.17 13.90
C VAL A 50 6.62 33.42 14.38
N GLY A 51 5.89 34.53 14.52
CA GLY A 51 6.40 35.76 15.10
C GLY A 51 6.36 35.76 16.63
N GLU A 52 6.94 36.79 17.24
CA GLU A 52 6.93 37.01 18.70
C GLU A 52 5.51 37.09 19.28
N ASN A 53 4.53 37.46 18.46
CA ASN A 53 3.12 37.55 18.80
C ASN A 53 2.34 36.23 18.61
N ASN A 54 3.04 35.11 18.40
CA ASN A 54 2.48 33.78 18.14
C ASN A 54 1.67 33.65 16.83
N GLN A 55 1.74 34.62 15.92
CA GLN A 55 1.12 34.49 14.61
C GLN A 55 2.05 33.77 13.63
N VAL A 56 1.47 32.94 12.76
CA VAL A 56 2.19 32.32 11.65
C VAL A 56 2.72 33.40 10.71
N LEU A 57 4.00 33.32 10.36
CA LEU A 57 4.63 34.28 9.45
C LEU A 57 4.24 34.01 7.98
N PRO A 58 4.14 35.05 7.13
CA PRO A 58 3.65 34.92 5.76
C PRO A 58 4.38 33.87 4.91
N GLY A 59 5.68 33.65 5.15
CA GLY A 59 6.49 32.68 4.41
C GLY A 59 6.07 31.22 4.57
N TYR A 60 5.33 30.89 5.64
CA TYR A 60 4.86 29.53 5.91
C TYR A 60 3.33 29.41 5.92
N HIS A 61 2.60 30.53 5.88
CA HIS A 61 1.14 30.54 5.94
C HIS A 61 0.52 29.63 4.88
N GLN A 62 0.98 29.68 3.62
CA GLN A 62 0.44 28.85 2.55
C GLN A 62 0.60 27.34 2.80
N ILE A 63 1.75 26.92 3.34
CA ILE A 63 2.01 25.52 3.70
C ILE A 63 1.05 25.08 4.79
N LEU A 64 0.99 25.85 5.87
CA LEU A 64 0.18 25.49 7.03
C LEU A 64 -1.33 25.58 6.72
N ASP A 65 -1.77 26.55 5.92
CA ASP A 65 -3.16 26.65 5.44
C ASP A 65 -3.56 25.46 4.55
N THR A 66 -2.64 24.99 3.68
CA THR A 66 -2.86 23.76 2.89
C THR A 66 -3.00 22.56 3.81
N LEU A 67 -2.20 22.46 4.87
CA LEU A 67 -2.31 21.37 5.85
C LEU A 67 -3.60 21.47 6.70
N ALA A 68 -4.02 22.67 7.07
CA ALA A 68 -5.22 22.90 7.87
C ALA A 68 -6.49 22.54 7.09
N GLY A 69 -6.57 22.99 5.83
CA GLY A 69 -7.74 22.87 4.97
C GLY A 69 -7.65 21.80 3.88
N ALA A 70 -6.80 20.80 4.01
CA ALA A 70 -6.61 19.79 2.96
C ALA A 70 -7.92 19.06 2.63
N ASP A 71 -8.23 18.95 1.34
CA ASP A 71 -9.45 18.30 0.79
C ASP A 71 -9.13 16.99 0.06
N HIS A 72 -7.86 16.70 -0.22
CA HIS A 72 -7.44 15.42 -0.81
C HIS A 72 -6.04 15.02 -0.36
N PHE A 73 -5.75 13.72 -0.52
CA PHE A 73 -4.42 13.20 -0.26
C PHE A 73 -4.02 12.01 -1.13
N ILE A 74 -2.71 11.81 -1.24
CA ILE A 74 -2.08 10.60 -1.78
C ILE A 74 -1.03 10.16 -0.76
N GLU A 75 -1.25 9.00 -0.15
CA GLU A 75 -0.32 8.37 0.78
C GLU A 75 0.37 7.19 0.11
N THR A 76 1.68 7.11 0.29
CA THR A 76 2.50 5.99 -0.15
C THR A 76 3.32 5.44 1.00
N VAL A 77 3.26 4.12 1.19
CA VAL A 77 4.07 3.39 2.17
C VAL A 77 4.88 2.35 1.43
N PHE A 78 6.18 2.58 1.30
CA PHE A 78 7.12 1.62 0.77
C PHE A 78 7.79 0.85 1.90
N SER A 79 7.88 -0.48 1.76
CA SER A 79 8.55 -1.36 2.72
C SER A 79 9.47 -2.34 2.00
N ARG A 80 10.74 -2.44 2.41
CA ARG A 80 11.70 -3.44 1.93
C ARG A 80 12.63 -3.85 3.08
N GLY A 81 12.46 -5.05 3.62
CA GLY A 81 13.18 -5.49 4.81
C GLY A 81 13.02 -4.51 5.98
N PRO A 82 14.10 -3.97 6.58
CA PRO A 82 14.00 -2.98 7.65
C PRO A 82 13.67 -1.56 7.16
N VAL A 83 13.76 -1.31 5.85
CA VAL A 83 13.52 0.01 5.28
C VAL A 83 12.02 0.23 5.14
N LYS A 84 11.53 1.30 5.77
CA LYS A 84 10.16 1.78 5.61
C LYS A 84 10.19 3.27 5.28
N ALA A 85 9.57 3.65 4.17
CA ALA A 85 9.41 5.03 3.77
C ALA A 85 7.92 5.34 3.66
N ARG A 86 7.47 6.36 4.40
CA ARG A 86 6.09 6.84 4.37
C ARG A 86 6.08 8.29 3.91
N ARG A 87 5.35 8.55 2.83
CA ARG A 87 5.13 9.90 2.31
C ARG A 87 3.65 10.13 2.07
N MET A 88 3.18 11.31 2.42
CA MET A 88 1.82 11.76 2.15
C MET A 88 1.88 13.07 1.40
N HIS A 89 1.10 13.20 0.33
CA HIS A 89 0.87 14.44 -0.37
C HIS A 89 -0.51 14.92 0.03
N LEU A 90 -0.60 16.06 0.72
CA LEU A 90 -1.85 16.73 1.06
C LEU A 90 -2.07 17.87 0.08
N GLY A 91 -3.29 18.00 -0.42
CA GLY A 91 -3.67 19.11 -1.28
C GLY A 91 -4.90 19.85 -0.80
N LYS A 92 -4.96 21.12 -1.19
CA LYS A 92 -6.08 22.04 -1.03
C LYS A 92 -6.15 22.88 -2.30
N ASP A 93 -7.26 22.83 -3.02
CA ASP A 93 -7.39 23.45 -4.34
C ASP A 93 -6.25 22.98 -5.28
N HIS A 94 -5.42 23.91 -5.77
CA HIS A 94 -4.27 23.64 -6.64
C HIS A 94 -2.94 23.50 -5.88
N GLU A 95 -2.94 23.72 -4.57
CA GLU A 95 -1.74 23.67 -3.74
C GLU A 95 -1.51 22.26 -3.19
N ARG A 96 -0.24 21.87 -3.11
CA ARG A 96 0.16 20.54 -2.59
C ARG A 96 1.39 20.65 -1.69
N VAL A 97 1.32 20.01 -0.53
CA VAL A 97 2.42 19.86 0.42
C VAL A 97 2.77 18.38 0.53
N SER A 98 4.05 18.06 0.42
CA SER A 98 4.55 16.71 0.70
C SER A 98 4.98 16.62 2.17
N LEU A 99 4.61 15.53 2.82
CA LEU A 99 4.92 15.20 4.20
C LEU A 99 5.69 13.88 4.23
N SER A 100 6.85 13.86 4.86
CA SER A 100 7.58 12.61 5.18
C SER A 100 7.62 12.44 6.69
N TYR A 101 7.27 11.25 7.17
CA TYR A 101 7.20 10.96 8.61
C TYR A 101 8.53 10.38 9.09
N SER A 102 9.05 10.92 10.19
CA SER A 102 10.22 10.39 10.89
C SER A 102 9.87 10.04 12.34
N LYS A 103 10.84 9.51 13.08
CA LYS A 103 10.66 9.22 14.51
C LYS A 103 10.40 10.49 15.33
N ASP A 104 10.99 11.61 14.93
CA ASP A 104 11.03 12.83 15.73
C ASP A 104 10.03 13.90 15.27
N GLY A 105 9.39 13.70 14.12
CA GLY A 105 8.41 14.63 13.57
C GLY A 105 8.10 14.41 12.10
N VAL A 106 7.79 15.51 11.42
CA VAL A 106 7.44 15.53 9.99
C VAL A 106 8.32 16.52 9.23
N ASP A 107 8.73 16.11 8.03
CA ASP A 107 9.38 16.96 7.05
C ASP A 107 8.38 17.37 5.98
N LEU A 108 8.20 18.67 5.83
CA LEU A 108 7.28 19.30 4.89
C LEU A 108 8.06 19.89 3.72
N ILE A 109 7.55 19.70 2.50
CA ILE A 109 8.11 20.28 1.28
C ILE A 109 6.97 20.92 0.48
N HIS A 110 7.12 22.21 0.12
CA HIS A 110 6.20 22.95 -0.72
C HIS A 110 6.94 23.69 -1.86
N PRO A 111 6.45 23.63 -3.11
CA PRO A 111 5.37 22.74 -3.56
C PRO A 111 5.81 21.27 -3.44
N ALA A 112 4.85 20.36 -3.35
CA ALA A 112 5.13 18.93 -3.31
C ALA A 112 5.96 18.48 -4.54
N ASN A 113 6.85 17.52 -4.34
CA ASN A 113 7.67 16.94 -5.41
C ASN A 113 7.23 15.49 -5.70
N PRO A 114 6.18 15.27 -6.51
CA PRO A 114 5.71 13.93 -6.86
C PRO A 114 6.76 13.11 -7.62
N ARG A 115 7.56 13.76 -8.49
CA ARG A 115 8.63 13.09 -9.25
C ARG A 115 9.69 12.47 -8.36
N GLY A 116 9.96 13.06 -7.20
CA GLY A 116 10.90 12.49 -6.23
C GLY A 116 10.49 11.10 -5.74
N MET A 117 9.20 10.83 -5.57
CA MET A 117 8.72 9.49 -5.19
C MET A 117 8.80 8.51 -6.36
N ILE A 118 8.45 8.95 -7.57
CA ILE A 118 8.54 8.10 -8.77
C ILE A 118 10.00 7.69 -9.03
N ASN A 119 10.94 8.63 -8.93
CA ASN A 119 12.37 8.35 -9.06
C ASN A 119 12.85 7.39 -7.97
N PHE A 120 12.43 7.62 -6.71
CA PHE A 120 12.73 6.69 -5.61
C PHE A 120 12.21 5.29 -5.93
N LEU A 121 10.96 5.14 -6.35
CA LEU A 121 10.41 3.82 -6.68
C LEU A 121 11.14 3.17 -7.85
N GLN A 122 11.47 3.93 -8.89
CA GLN A 122 12.25 3.44 -10.03
C GLN A 122 13.63 2.90 -9.63
N GLU A 123 14.28 3.47 -8.62
CA GLU A 123 15.55 2.94 -8.08
C GLU A 123 15.40 1.55 -7.43
N TYR A 124 14.21 1.22 -6.91
CA TYR A 124 13.96 -0.04 -6.19
C TYR A 124 13.23 -1.09 -7.05
N THR A 125 12.32 -0.68 -7.93
CA THR A 125 11.56 -1.56 -8.81
C THR A 125 12.20 -1.73 -10.19
N GLY A 126 13.12 -0.84 -10.57
CA GLY A 126 13.66 -0.75 -11.92
C GLY A 126 12.73 0.00 -12.87
N GLY A 127 13.07 0.02 -14.16
CA GLY A 127 12.30 0.69 -15.22
C GLY A 127 11.99 -0.20 -16.41
N SER A 128 12.06 -1.52 -16.23
CA SER A 128 11.85 -2.50 -17.30
C SER A 128 10.40 -2.53 -17.75
N SER A 129 10.19 -2.72 -19.06
CA SER A 129 8.89 -3.02 -19.66
C SER A 129 8.58 -4.52 -19.69
N LEU A 130 9.51 -5.36 -19.24
CA LEU A 130 9.34 -6.82 -19.18
C LEU A 130 8.58 -7.22 -17.92
N THR A 131 7.84 -8.33 -18.01
CA THR A 131 7.14 -8.99 -16.91
C THR A 131 7.58 -10.45 -16.80
N GLY A 132 7.55 -11.00 -15.58
CA GLY A 132 7.83 -12.42 -15.34
C GLY A 132 6.63 -13.36 -15.60
N GLY A 133 5.45 -12.78 -15.83
CA GLY A 133 4.21 -13.46 -16.21
C GLY A 133 3.15 -12.42 -16.61
N ASP A 134 2.00 -12.88 -17.10
CA ASP A 134 0.90 -12.00 -17.55
C ASP A 134 -0.44 -12.27 -16.83
N LEU A 135 -0.40 -13.04 -15.74
CA LEU A 135 -1.58 -13.34 -14.92
C LEU A 135 -2.34 -12.07 -14.53
N SER A 136 -3.60 -11.99 -14.96
CA SER A 136 -4.53 -10.91 -14.64
C SER A 136 -5.89 -11.51 -14.32
N ILE A 137 -6.29 -11.45 -13.06
CA ILE A 137 -7.52 -12.09 -12.57
C ILE A 137 -8.29 -11.14 -11.65
N GLU A 138 -9.61 -11.23 -11.73
CA GLU A 138 -10.53 -10.57 -10.82
C GLU A 138 -11.44 -11.64 -10.21
N LEU A 139 -11.40 -11.77 -8.90
CA LEU A 139 -12.10 -12.82 -8.16
C LEU A 139 -12.88 -12.22 -7.00
N SER A 140 -13.90 -12.92 -6.51
CA SER A 140 -14.50 -12.56 -5.23
C SER A 140 -13.45 -12.67 -4.11
N PRO A 141 -13.58 -11.90 -3.01
CA PRO A 141 -12.64 -11.91 -1.91
C PRO A 141 -12.27 -13.30 -1.39
N ALA A 142 -13.25 -14.19 -1.24
CA ALA A 142 -12.99 -15.56 -0.80
C ALA A 142 -12.16 -16.34 -1.82
N LEU A 143 -12.53 -16.31 -3.10
CA LEU A 143 -11.79 -17.00 -4.16
C LEU A 143 -10.35 -16.49 -4.26
N MET A 144 -10.13 -15.17 -4.15
CA MET A 144 -8.79 -14.59 -4.18
C MET A 144 -7.95 -15.01 -2.97
N VAL A 145 -8.54 -15.04 -1.76
CA VAL A 145 -7.83 -15.55 -0.58
C VAL A 145 -7.40 -17.00 -0.77
N LEU A 146 -8.28 -17.86 -1.28
CA LEU A 146 -7.94 -19.26 -1.54
C LEU A 146 -6.86 -19.39 -2.63
N PHE A 147 -6.93 -18.60 -3.69
CA PHE A 147 -5.88 -18.52 -4.71
C PHE A 147 -4.52 -18.13 -4.10
N GLY A 148 -4.52 -17.12 -3.21
CA GLY A 148 -3.34 -16.73 -2.45
C GLY A 148 -2.80 -17.84 -1.55
N VAL A 149 -3.68 -18.64 -0.93
CA VAL A 149 -3.29 -19.80 -0.11
C VAL A 149 -2.62 -20.88 -0.96
N ILE A 150 -3.20 -21.20 -2.11
CA ILE A 150 -2.63 -22.19 -3.05
C ILE A 150 -1.25 -21.73 -3.52
N SER A 151 -1.12 -20.45 -3.89
CA SER A 151 0.15 -19.83 -4.29
C SER A 151 1.18 -19.88 -3.16
N ASP A 152 0.78 -19.55 -1.92
CA ASP A 152 1.64 -19.63 -0.73
C ASP A 152 2.16 -21.05 -0.48
N LEU A 153 1.29 -22.05 -0.60
CA LEU A 153 1.66 -23.45 -0.40
C LEU A 153 2.56 -23.96 -1.53
N TYR A 154 2.28 -23.59 -2.78
CA TYR A 154 3.11 -23.95 -3.92
C TYR A 154 4.54 -23.41 -3.75
N ARG A 155 4.66 -22.12 -3.43
CA ARG A 155 5.95 -21.47 -3.17
C ARG A 155 6.73 -22.13 -2.04
N LYS A 156 6.05 -22.45 -0.94
CA LYS A 156 6.68 -23.19 0.19
C LYS A 156 7.20 -24.56 -0.24
N ALA A 157 6.44 -25.28 -1.06
CA ALA A 157 6.85 -26.58 -1.56
C ALA A 157 8.07 -26.47 -2.50
N VAL A 158 8.12 -25.45 -3.36
CA VAL A 158 9.30 -25.14 -4.19
C VAL A 158 10.53 -24.83 -3.32
N PHE A 159 10.38 -23.99 -2.29
CA PHE A 159 11.49 -23.68 -1.38
C PHE A 159 11.98 -24.90 -0.59
N ALA A 160 11.06 -25.76 -0.15
CA ALA A 160 11.44 -26.98 0.55
C ALA A 160 12.30 -27.89 -0.34
N ALA A 161 11.90 -28.09 -1.61
CA ALA A 161 12.69 -28.86 -2.55
C ALA A 161 14.07 -28.24 -2.81
N TYR A 162 14.17 -26.91 -2.93
CA TYR A 162 15.48 -26.25 -3.06
C TYR A 162 16.36 -26.42 -1.82
N ALA A 163 15.78 -26.35 -0.62
CA ALA A 163 16.52 -26.53 0.63
C ALA A 163 17.05 -27.96 0.80
N GLU A 164 16.37 -28.94 0.21
CA GLU A 164 16.73 -30.36 0.25
C GLU A 164 17.61 -30.79 -0.94
N GLU A 165 17.93 -29.87 -1.86
CA GLU A 165 18.61 -30.15 -3.13
C GLU A 165 17.90 -31.24 -3.98
N GLU A 166 16.58 -31.37 -3.81
CA GLU A 166 15.76 -32.38 -4.48
C GLU A 166 15.08 -31.84 -5.75
N ILE A 167 14.74 -32.75 -6.66
CA ILE A 167 13.85 -32.43 -7.78
C ILE A 167 12.48 -32.11 -7.20
N PHE A 168 12.00 -30.89 -7.44
CA PHE A 168 10.65 -30.48 -7.04
C PHE A 168 9.59 -31.32 -7.78
N ASN A 169 9.10 -32.36 -7.09
CA ASN A 169 8.02 -33.21 -7.56
C ASN A 169 6.70 -32.72 -6.97
N TYR A 170 6.03 -31.80 -7.68
CA TYR A 170 4.77 -31.24 -7.23
C TYR A 170 3.64 -32.28 -7.28
N ARG A 171 3.02 -32.56 -6.14
CA ARG A 171 1.94 -33.54 -6.01
C ARG A 171 0.54 -32.94 -5.94
N GLY A 172 0.39 -31.62 -5.99
CA GLY A 172 -0.90 -30.97 -5.77
C GLY A 172 -1.36 -31.02 -4.31
N PHE A 173 -2.41 -30.28 -4.00
CA PHE A 173 -2.97 -30.15 -2.64
C PHE A 173 -4.33 -30.83 -2.53
N THR A 174 -4.60 -31.46 -1.39
CA THR A 174 -5.95 -31.94 -1.03
C THR A 174 -6.81 -30.80 -0.52
N SER A 175 -8.15 -30.95 -0.56
CA SER A 175 -9.06 -29.94 -0.02
C SER A 175 -8.85 -29.69 1.48
N ASP A 176 -8.45 -30.71 2.24
CA ASP A 176 -8.21 -30.59 3.68
C ASP A 176 -6.93 -29.80 3.98
N GLU A 177 -5.87 -30.00 3.20
CA GLU A 177 -4.64 -29.18 3.29
C GLU A 177 -4.93 -27.71 2.96
N LEU A 178 -5.76 -27.44 1.95
CA LEU A 178 -6.14 -26.09 1.57
C LEU A 178 -7.04 -25.42 2.61
N LEU A 179 -7.98 -26.16 3.21
CA LEU A 179 -8.82 -25.68 4.30
C LEU A 179 -7.97 -25.31 5.53
N ASP A 180 -7.08 -26.20 5.96
CA ASP A 180 -6.19 -25.94 7.10
C ASP A 180 -5.32 -24.71 6.87
N ALA A 181 -4.75 -24.57 5.68
CA ALA A 181 -3.93 -23.42 5.32
C ALA A 181 -4.74 -22.10 5.27
N ALA A 182 -5.98 -22.15 4.77
CA ALA A 182 -6.87 -20.98 4.70
C ALA A 182 -7.33 -20.48 6.09
N LEU A 183 -7.54 -21.42 7.03
CA LEU A 183 -7.85 -21.12 8.43
C LEU A 183 -6.63 -20.56 9.18
N ASN A 184 -5.43 -21.01 8.84
CA ASN A 184 -4.19 -20.69 9.54
C ASN A 184 -3.30 -19.67 8.79
N VAL A 185 -3.89 -18.77 7.98
CA VAL A 185 -3.13 -17.68 7.33
C VAL A 185 -2.51 -16.79 8.40
N ARG A 186 -1.18 -16.82 8.50
CA ARG A 186 -0.42 -16.04 9.48
C ARG A 186 -0.25 -14.60 9.01
N ASN A 187 -0.15 -13.67 9.96
CA ASN A 187 0.29 -12.30 9.69
C ASN A 187 1.78 -12.31 9.31
N ASN A 188 2.05 -12.46 8.02
CA ASN A 188 3.38 -12.66 7.47
C ASN A 188 3.51 -11.89 6.17
N SER A 189 4.49 -10.99 6.07
CA SER A 189 4.76 -10.20 4.87
C SER A 189 5.15 -11.04 3.65
N GLN A 190 5.55 -12.30 3.85
CA GLN A 190 5.82 -13.26 2.77
C GLN A 190 4.57 -14.01 2.28
N SER A 191 3.42 -13.88 2.95
CA SER A 191 2.17 -14.56 2.57
C SER A 191 1.35 -13.67 1.63
N LEU A 192 1.10 -14.16 0.41
CA LEU A 192 0.21 -13.48 -0.54
C LEU A 192 -1.22 -13.48 -0.01
N ALA A 193 -1.66 -14.59 0.60
CA ALA A 193 -2.98 -14.67 1.24
C ALA A 193 -3.16 -13.62 2.34
N PHE A 194 -2.11 -13.30 3.11
CA PHE A 194 -2.15 -12.24 4.11
C PHE A 194 -2.36 -10.86 3.48
N HIS A 195 -1.59 -10.53 2.43
CA HIS A 195 -1.76 -9.26 1.70
C HIS A 195 -3.17 -9.14 1.13
N ILE A 196 -3.70 -10.20 0.50
CA ILE A 196 -5.08 -10.22 -0.01
C ILE A 196 -6.09 -10.03 1.11
N LYS A 197 -5.94 -10.76 2.24
CA LYS A 197 -6.82 -10.60 3.42
C LYS A 197 -6.81 -9.18 3.99
N SER A 198 -5.72 -8.42 3.81
CA SER A 198 -5.63 -7.03 4.27
C SER A 198 -6.42 -6.03 3.41
N LEU A 199 -6.77 -6.40 2.18
CA LEU A 199 -7.48 -5.56 1.21
C LEU A 199 -9.01 -5.72 1.27
N VAL A 200 -9.50 -6.75 1.97
CA VAL A 200 -10.91 -7.18 1.95
C VAL A 200 -11.54 -7.03 3.32
N PRO A 201 -12.89 -6.96 3.41
CA PRO A 201 -13.58 -6.90 4.69
C PRO A 201 -13.20 -8.06 5.62
N PRO A 202 -13.08 -7.82 6.94
CA PRO A 202 -12.79 -8.88 7.89
C PRO A 202 -13.92 -9.93 7.91
N GLY A 203 -13.56 -11.17 8.23
CA GLY A 203 -14.55 -12.25 8.42
C GLY A 203 -14.65 -13.26 7.28
N ILE A 204 -13.74 -13.22 6.29
CA ILE A 204 -13.59 -14.35 5.35
C ILE A 204 -13.09 -15.57 6.13
N ALA A 205 -14.02 -16.47 6.40
CA ALA A 205 -13.78 -17.77 6.99
C ALA A 205 -14.24 -18.84 6.00
N PHE A 206 -13.56 -19.97 6.06
CA PHE A 206 -13.85 -21.12 5.22
C PHE A 206 -14.29 -22.28 6.11
N ASP A 207 -15.45 -22.84 5.83
CA ASP A 207 -15.78 -24.21 6.19
C ASP A 207 -15.46 -25.16 5.02
N ARG A 208 -15.70 -26.46 5.24
CA ARG A 208 -15.41 -27.50 4.24
C ARG A 208 -16.22 -27.30 2.96
N ASP A 209 -17.49 -26.95 3.05
CA ASP A 209 -18.36 -26.80 1.88
C ASP A 209 -17.98 -25.55 1.09
N GLN A 210 -17.64 -24.46 1.78
CA GLN A 210 -17.14 -23.23 1.19
C GLN A 210 -15.81 -23.42 0.46
N ILE A 211 -14.88 -24.22 1.00
CA ILE A 211 -13.64 -24.56 0.28
C ILE A 211 -13.94 -25.35 -0.99
N LEU A 212 -14.83 -26.34 -0.93
CA LEU A 212 -15.14 -27.14 -2.11
C LEU A 212 -15.79 -26.30 -3.20
N GLN A 213 -16.75 -25.45 -2.85
CA GLN A 213 -17.38 -24.50 -3.79
C GLN A 213 -16.36 -23.53 -4.39
N ALA A 214 -15.43 -23.03 -3.57
CA ALA A 214 -14.38 -22.15 -4.03
C ALA A 214 -13.42 -22.85 -4.99
N LEU A 215 -13.05 -24.10 -4.70
CA LEU A 215 -12.20 -24.91 -5.57
C LEU A 215 -12.89 -25.21 -6.90
N ASP A 216 -14.16 -25.57 -6.89
CA ASP A 216 -14.94 -25.78 -8.11
C ASP A 216 -14.99 -24.49 -8.96
N SER A 217 -15.18 -23.33 -8.32
CA SER A 217 -15.14 -22.04 -9.02
C SER A 217 -13.76 -21.72 -9.62
N LEU A 218 -12.66 -22.08 -8.95
CA LEU A 218 -11.30 -21.90 -9.46
C LEU A 218 -10.97 -22.89 -10.59
N LEU A 219 -11.57 -24.09 -10.58
CA LEU A 219 -11.50 -25.04 -11.70
C LEU A 219 -12.23 -24.51 -12.93
N GLU A 220 -13.46 -23.99 -12.75
CA GLU A 220 -14.25 -23.40 -13.84
C GLU A 220 -13.53 -22.23 -14.51
N GLN A 221 -12.77 -21.45 -13.73
CA GLN A 221 -11.96 -20.33 -14.22
C GLN A 221 -10.60 -20.74 -14.80
N SER A 222 -10.32 -22.04 -14.92
CA SER A 222 -9.06 -22.57 -15.45
C SER A 222 -7.82 -22.06 -14.70
N LEU A 223 -7.96 -21.75 -13.41
CA LEU A 223 -6.82 -21.40 -12.54
C LEU A 223 -6.21 -22.64 -11.89
N LEU A 224 -7.01 -23.71 -11.79
CA LEU A 224 -6.62 -25.01 -11.25
C LEU A 224 -6.99 -26.13 -12.21
N LYS A 225 -6.33 -27.28 -12.05
CA LYS A 225 -6.83 -28.59 -12.49
C LYS A 225 -6.97 -29.53 -11.29
N LYS A 226 -7.81 -30.55 -11.45
CA LYS A 226 -8.03 -31.60 -10.45
C LYS A 226 -7.62 -32.97 -11.01
N GLU A 227 -6.68 -33.62 -10.34
CA GLU A 227 -6.19 -34.97 -10.67
C GLU A 227 -6.08 -35.77 -9.37
N ASP A 228 -6.61 -37.00 -9.34
CA ASP A 228 -6.54 -37.90 -8.17
C ASP A 228 -6.93 -37.25 -6.82
N HIS A 229 -8.03 -36.48 -6.82
CA HIS A 229 -8.53 -35.70 -5.67
C HIS A 229 -7.60 -34.59 -5.16
N ARG A 230 -6.61 -34.19 -5.96
CA ARG A 230 -5.69 -33.10 -5.67
C ARG A 230 -5.84 -31.97 -6.67
N TYR A 231 -5.57 -30.76 -6.20
CA TYR A 231 -5.69 -29.52 -6.94
C TYR A 231 -4.30 -28.97 -7.25
N PHE A 232 -4.13 -28.54 -8.48
CA PHE A 232 -2.86 -28.05 -9.02
C PHE A 232 -3.11 -26.71 -9.70
N PRO A 233 -2.35 -25.63 -9.42
CA PRO A 233 -2.32 -24.47 -10.28
C PRO A 233 -1.83 -24.88 -11.68
N ILE A 234 -2.38 -24.23 -12.70
CA ILE A 234 -2.04 -24.48 -14.11
C ILE A 234 -1.69 -23.17 -14.82
N ASP A 235 -1.08 -23.29 -15.99
CA ASP A 235 -0.80 -22.18 -16.91
C ASP A 235 -0.19 -20.97 -16.17
N GLU A 236 -0.74 -19.77 -16.36
CA GLU A 236 -0.23 -18.54 -15.76
C GLU A 236 -0.34 -18.52 -14.24
N ALA A 237 -1.31 -19.22 -13.64
CA ALA A 237 -1.38 -19.35 -12.18
C ALA A 237 -0.20 -20.17 -11.63
N LEU A 238 0.23 -21.20 -12.37
CA LEU A 238 1.40 -22.00 -12.04
C LEU A 238 2.69 -21.19 -12.21
N LEU A 239 2.84 -20.50 -13.34
CA LEU A 239 4.01 -19.67 -13.63
C LEU A 239 4.14 -18.55 -12.60
N PHE A 240 3.05 -17.85 -12.30
CA PHE A 240 3.00 -16.84 -11.25
C PHE A 240 3.45 -17.41 -9.90
N SER A 241 2.84 -18.52 -9.47
CA SER A 241 3.19 -19.16 -8.20
C SER A 241 4.65 -19.63 -8.15
N GLY A 242 5.23 -20.02 -9.29
CA GLY A 242 6.61 -20.48 -9.40
C GLY A 242 7.65 -19.36 -9.48
N ASN A 243 7.31 -18.20 -10.05
CA ASN A 243 8.23 -17.08 -10.19
C ASN A 243 8.17 -16.14 -8.97
N PHE A 244 6.98 -15.95 -8.37
CA PHE A 244 6.74 -14.99 -7.28
C PHE A 244 7.20 -15.50 -5.90
N LEU A 245 8.41 -16.04 -5.81
CA LEU A 245 8.89 -16.85 -4.68
C LEU A 245 9.06 -16.06 -3.37
N VAL A 246 9.91 -15.03 -3.34
CA VAL A 246 10.17 -14.20 -2.14
C VAL A 246 9.60 -12.80 -2.36
N ILE A 247 8.72 -12.34 -1.48
CA ILE A 247 8.24 -10.95 -1.52
C ILE A 247 9.33 -10.06 -0.93
N GLU A 248 10.02 -9.31 -1.77
CA GLU A 248 11.12 -8.44 -1.35
C GLU A 248 10.63 -7.09 -0.82
N SER A 249 9.64 -6.52 -1.50
CA SER A 249 9.12 -5.20 -1.18
C SER A 249 7.60 -5.11 -1.39
N SER A 250 7.00 -4.16 -0.67
CA SER A 250 5.62 -3.74 -0.89
C SER A 250 5.54 -2.22 -1.00
N LEU A 251 4.61 -1.76 -1.84
CA LEU A 251 4.22 -0.36 -1.96
C LEU A 251 2.71 -0.28 -1.79
N ASP A 252 2.25 0.29 -0.68
CA ASP A 252 0.85 0.60 -0.48
C ASP A 252 0.59 2.03 -0.94
N VAL A 253 -0.43 2.23 -1.76
CA VAL A 253 -0.87 3.54 -2.24
C VAL A 253 -2.32 3.74 -1.82
N VAL A 254 -2.59 4.81 -1.09
CA VAL A 254 -3.95 5.19 -0.69
C VAL A 254 -4.21 6.61 -1.16
N VAL A 255 -5.28 6.78 -1.92
CA VAL A 255 -5.81 8.08 -2.30
C VAL A 255 -7.05 8.38 -1.48
N GLY A 256 -7.23 9.63 -1.10
CA GLY A 256 -8.41 10.06 -0.37
C GLY A 256 -8.89 11.44 -0.77
N GLN A 257 -10.19 11.66 -0.63
CA GLN A 257 -10.87 12.92 -0.92
C GLN A 257 -11.92 13.19 0.16
N VAL A 258 -11.94 14.41 0.66
CA VAL A 258 -12.98 14.92 1.53
C VAL A 258 -14.07 15.54 0.66
N HIS A 259 -15.29 15.03 0.78
CA HIS A 259 -16.46 15.57 0.08
C HIS A 259 -17.63 15.63 1.05
N GLU A 260 -18.30 16.78 1.15
CA GLU A 260 -19.42 17.02 2.07
C GLU A 260 -19.14 16.64 3.55
N GLY A 261 -17.88 16.75 3.97
CA GLY A 261 -17.45 16.42 5.34
C GLY A 261 -17.19 14.94 5.59
N GLU A 262 -17.33 14.09 4.57
CA GLU A 262 -17.00 12.66 4.61
C GLU A 262 -15.69 12.37 3.89
N LEU A 263 -14.97 11.33 4.32
CA LEU A 263 -13.74 10.87 3.69
C LEU A 263 -14.01 9.66 2.80
N PHE A 264 -13.81 9.85 1.50
CA PHE A 264 -13.79 8.79 0.50
C PHE A 264 -12.33 8.38 0.26
N ARG A 265 -12.08 7.07 0.17
CA ARG A 265 -10.73 6.55 -0.04
C ARG A 265 -10.73 5.31 -0.94
N SER A 266 -9.68 5.19 -1.72
CA SER A 266 -9.35 3.99 -2.51
C SER A 266 -7.85 3.74 -2.45
N GLY A 267 -7.41 2.55 -2.81
CA GLY A 267 -5.99 2.23 -2.80
C GLY A 267 -5.69 0.88 -3.39
N PHE A 268 -4.40 0.68 -3.66
CA PHE A 268 -3.85 -0.56 -4.17
C PHE A 268 -2.51 -0.84 -3.49
N THR A 269 -2.12 -2.11 -3.51
CA THR A 269 -0.82 -2.58 -3.02
C THR A 269 -0.05 -3.17 -4.19
N VAL A 270 1.21 -2.77 -4.36
CA VAL A 270 2.14 -3.43 -5.28
C VAL A 270 3.09 -4.29 -4.48
N LEU A 271 3.19 -5.57 -4.83
CA LEU A 271 4.16 -6.51 -4.27
C LEU A 271 5.22 -6.82 -5.31
N GLN A 272 6.47 -6.93 -4.88
CA GLN A 272 7.60 -7.24 -5.77
C GLN A 272 8.32 -8.49 -5.28
N ALA A 273 8.59 -9.44 -6.19
CA ALA A 273 9.34 -10.67 -5.93
C ALA A 273 10.48 -10.86 -6.94
N GLY A 274 11.45 -9.95 -6.92
CA GLY A 274 12.53 -9.89 -7.91
C GLY A 274 12.35 -8.74 -8.91
N PRO A 275 13.17 -8.66 -9.96
CA PRO A 275 13.20 -7.50 -10.86
C PRO A 275 12.06 -7.46 -11.89
N LEU A 276 11.44 -8.59 -12.21
CA LEU A 276 10.42 -8.70 -13.27
C LEU A 276 9.03 -9.09 -12.75
N ASP A 277 8.95 -9.45 -11.47
CA ASP A 277 7.75 -10.00 -10.87
C ASP A 277 7.13 -8.95 -9.94
N LEU A 278 6.29 -8.10 -10.52
CA LEU A 278 5.48 -7.15 -9.78
C LEU A 278 4.01 -7.51 -9.91
N VAL A 279 3.31 -7.47 -8.79
CA VAL A 279 1.87 -7.73 -8.71
C VAL A 279 1.20 -6.51 -8.15
N LEU A 280 0.22 -5.98 -8.87
CA LEU A 280 -0.74 -5.02 -8.34
C LEU A 280 -1.93 -5.79 -7.75
N LEU A 281 -2.28 -5.45 -6.52
CA LEU A 281 -3.46 -5.93 -5.82
C LEU A 281 -4.37 -4.74 -5.53
N GLU A 282 -5.63 -4.83 -5.94
CA GLU A 282 -6.66 -3.85 -5.64
C GLU A 282 -7.90 -4.58 -5.11
N GLY A 283 -8.48 -4.07 -4.02
CA GLY A 283 -9.58 -4.74 -3.33
C GLY A 283 -10.79 -3.85 -3.12
N SER A 284 -11.97 -4.41 -3.34
CA SER A 284 -13.26 -3.84 -2.97
C SER A 284 -14.01 -4.79 -2.03
N LYS A 285 -15.27 -4.46 -1.71
CA LYS A 285 -16.15 -5.39 -0.96
C LYS A 285 -16.59 -6.58 -1.80
N GLU A 286 -16.58 -6.45 -3.13
CA GLU A 286 -17.19 -7.41 -4.06
C GLU A 286 -16.14 -8.23 -4.82
N SER A 287 -14.98 -7.63 -5.11
CA SER A 287 -13.92 -8.24 -5.88
C SER A 287 -12.53 -7.85 -5.39
N VAL A 288 -11.55 -8.68 -5.73
CA VAL A 288 -10.13 -8.39 -5.62
C VAL A 288 -9.51 -8.66 -6.98
N THR A 289 -8.73 -7.71 -7.46
CA THR A 289 -7.95 -7.81 -8.69
C THR A 289 -6.49 -8.11 -8.34
N LEU A 290 -5.92 -9.07 -9.06
CA LEU A 290 -4.50 -9.38 -9.03
C LEU A 290 -3.97 -9.29 -10.46
N GLN A 291 -2.99 -8.42 -10.68
CA GLN A 291 -2.40 -8.21 -12.01
C GLN A 291 -0.88 -8.20 -11.96
N CYS A 292 -0.26 -9.09 -12.72
CA CYS A 292 1.16 -9.05 -13.00
C CYS A 292 1.47 -7.88 -13.95
N LEU A 293 2.33 -6.98 -13.53
CA LEU A 293 2.66 -5.75 -14.26
C LEU A 293 4.15 -5.54 -14.38
N SER A 294 4.56 -4.77 -15.40
CA SER A 294 5.95 -4.34 -15.53
C SER A 294 6.24 -3.19 -14.56
N ALA A 295 7.51 -3.02 -14.20
CA ALA A 295 7.92 -1.87 -13.40
C ALA A 295 7.55 -0.55 -14.09
N GLN A 296 7.70 -0.48 -15.43
CA GLN A 296 7.26 0.67 -16.21
C GLN A 296 5.76 0.94 -16.08
N SER A 297 4.91 -0.10 -16.13
CA SER A 297 3.46 0.03 -15.96
C SER A 297 3.10 0.58 -14.59
N ILE A 298 3.72 0.07 -13.52
CA ILE A 298 3.52 0.57 -12.15
C ILE A 298 3.93 2.04 -12.04
N LEU A 299 5.11 2.41 -12.56
CA LEU A 299 5.57 3.81 -12.55
C LEU A 299 4.63 4.74 -13.33
N SER A 300 4.06 4.26 -14.43
CA SER A 300 3.06 5.02 -15.21
C SER A 300 1.75 5.22 -14.43
N ILE A 301 1.26 4.18 -13.74
CA ILE A 301 0.07 4.27 -12.89
C ILE A 301 0.30 5.30 -11.78
N LEU A 302 1.43 5.19 -11.08
CA LEU A 302 1.82 6.12 -10.02
C LEU A 302 1.97 7.55 -10.53
N GLY A 303 2.59 7.74 -11.71
CA GLY A 303 2.68 9.03 -12.37
C GLY A 303 1.31 9.68 -12.54
N SER A 304 0.36 8.93 -13.09
CA SER A 304 -1.03 9.38 -13.24
C SER A 304 -1.69 9.74 -11.90
N VAL A 305 -1.50 8.90 -10.87
CA VAL A 305 -2.04 9.15 -9.53
C VAL A 305 -1.48 10.44 -8.93
N PHE A 306 -0.17 10.68 -9.05
CA PHE A 306 0.50 11.84 -8.47
C PHE A 306 0.31 13.14 -9.25
N GLU A 307 0.08 13.09 -10.55
CA GLU A 307 -0.15 14.27 -11.38
C GLU A 307 -1.58 14.79 -11.20
N ASN A 308 -2.56 13.89 -11.15
CA ASN A 308 -3.97 14.24 -11.07
C ASN A 308 -4.42 14.51 -9.62
N GLN A 309 -5.42 15.39 -9.47
CA GLN A 309 -6.15 15.50 -8.21
C GLN A 309 -7.03 14.25 -8.06
N PRO A 310 -7.00 13.54 -6.92
CA PRO A 310 -7.89 12.40 -6.70
C PRO A 310 -9.35 12.82 -6.87
N MET A 311 -10.06 12.17 -7.81
CA MET A 311 -11.51 12.26 -7.94
C MET A 311 -12.08 10.88 -7.64
N ILE A 312 -12.51 10.68 -6.41
CA ILE A 312 -13.05 9.40 -5.91
C ILE A 312 -14.59 9.45 -5.89
N VAL A 313 -15.16 10.65 -5.80
CA VAL A 313 -16.60 10.93 -5.90
C VAL A 313 -16.98 11.33 -7.32
#